data_AF-A0A535U693-F1
#
_entry.id   AF-A0A535U693-F1
#
_cell.length_a   1.000
_cell.length_b   1.000
_cell.length_c   1.000
_cell.angle_alpha   90.00
_cell.angle_beta   90.00
_cell.angle_gamma   90.00
#
_symmetry.space_group_name_H-M   'P 1'
#
loop_
_entity.id
_entity.type
_entity.pdbx_description
1 polymer ?
#
loop_
_entity_poly.entity_id
_entity_poly.type
_entity_poly.pdbx_seq_one_letter_code
_entity_poly.pdbx_strand_id
1 'polypeptide(L)' 'MPTYISLVNLTEQGIKEVKNAPERLQQFDTAAREAGGKLIGFYLVMGQYDYIIIT' A
#
# COMPACT_ATOMS: atom_id res chain seq x y z
N MET A 1 4.69 18.96 1.60
CA MET A 1 5.42 17.68 1.44
C MET A 1 5.13 17.16 0.05
N PRO A 2 6.11 16.56 -0.65
CA PRO A 2 5.86 15.92 -1.94
C PRO A 2 4.89 14.75 -1.76
N THR A 3 4.02 14.55 -2.74
CA THR A 3 3.14 13.38 -2.81
C THR A 3 3.77 12.33 -3.71
N TYR A 4 3.89 11.11 -3.22
CA TYR A 4 4.44 9.99 -3.98
C TYR A 4 3.34 9.04 -4.39
N ILE A 5 3.47 8.50 -5.61
CA ILE A 5 2.60 7.45 -6.15
C ILE A 5 3.45 6.20 -6.31
N SER A 6 3.13 5.17 -5.54
CA SER A 6 3.79 3.88 -5.60
C SER A 6 2.93 2.90 -6.40
N LEU A 7 3.53 2.28 -7.42
CA LEU A 7 2.93 1.25 -8.25
C LEU A 7 3.42 -0.11 -7.76
N VAL A 8 2.51 -0.98 -7.31
CA VAL A 8 2.87 -2.19 -6.58
C VAL A 8 2.40 -3.42 -7.32
N ASN A 9 3.31 -4.39 -7.47
CA ASN A 9 2.97 -5.76 -7.82
C ASN A 9 3.04 -6.65 -6.59
N LEU A 10 2.03 -7.49 -6.40
CA LEU A 10 2.03 -8.51 -5.38
C LEU A 10 3.07 -9.57 -5.69
N THR A 11 3.81 -9.95 -4.66
CA THR A 11 4.62 -11.17 -4.69
C THR A 11 3.71 -12.40 -4.55
N GLU A 12 4.24 -13.57 -4.89
CA GLU A 12 3.51 -14.84 -4.72
C GLU A 12 3.09 -15.08 -3.25
N GLN A 13 3.91 -14.65 -2.28
CA GLN A 13 3.52 -14.69 -0.87
C GLN A 13 2.45 -13.63 -0.57
N GLY A 14 2.61 -12.41 -1.10
CA GLY A 14 1.70 -11.30 -0.86
C GLY A 14 0.26 -11.61 -1.27
N ILE A 15 0.07 -12.36 -2.36
CA ILE A 15 -1.26 -12.80 -2.82
C ILE A 15 -1.83 -13.95 -1.99
N LYS A 16 -1.01 -14.89 -1.52
CA LYS A 16 -1.45 -15.97 -0.60
C LYS A 16 -1.99 -15.40 0.71
N GLU A 17 -1.39 -14.31 1.17
CA GLU A 17 -1.75 -13.63 2.42
C GLU A 17 -2.69 -12.42 2.20
N VAL A 18 -3.34 -12.30 1.03
CA VAL A 18 -4.17 -11.13 0.71
C VAL A 18 -5.34 -10.92 1.68
N LYS A 19 -5.80 -11.99 2.34
CA LYS A 19 -6.83 -11.91 3.39
C LYS A 19 -6.40 -11.03 4.58
N ASN A 20 -5.10 -10.91 4.81
CA ASN A 20 -4.51 -10.07 5.86
C ASN A 20 -4.14 -8.67 5.35
N ALA A 21 -4.54 -8.29 4.13
CA ALA A 21 -4.24 -6.98 3.56
C ALA A 21 -4.75 -5.80 4.41
N PRO A 22 -5.95 -5.85 5.04
CA PRO A 22 -6.42 -4.75 5.89
C PRO A 22 -5.49 -4.45 7.08
N GLU A 23 -4.99 -5.50 7.73
CA GLU A 23 -4.06 -5.37 8.86
C GLU A 23 -2.70 -4.83 8.40
N ARG A 24 -2.18 -5.34 7.28
CA ARG A 24 -0.94 -4.82 6.67
C ARG A 24 -1.06 -3.33 6.30
N LEU A 25 -2.23 -2.89 5.82
CA LEU A 25 -2.46 -1.48 5.50
C LEU A 25 -2.46 -0.59 6.75
N GLN A 26 -3.02 -1.06 7.87
CA GLN A 26 -2.96 -0.33 9.15
C GLN A 26 -1.54 -0.22 9.69
N GLN A 27 -0.77 -1.31 9.61
CA GLN A 27 0.65 -1.30 9.99
C GLN A 27 1.45 -0.34 9.11
N PHE A 28 1.16 -0.31 7.80
CA PHE A 28 1.78 0.63 6.86
C PHE A 28 1.44 2.09 7.18
N ASP A 29 0.16 2.43 7.46
CA ASP A 29 -0.21 3.82 7.84
C ASP A 29 0.49 4.25 9.14
N THR A 30 0.57 3.36 10.13
CA THR A 30 1.30 3.63 11.38
C THR A 30 2.77 3.94 11.10
N ALA A 31 3.46 3.07 10.36
CA ALA A 31 4.86 3.25 10.02
C ALA A 31 5.09 4.51 9.16
N ALA A 32 4.19 4.82 8.22
CA ALA A 32 4.26 6.02 7.41
C ALA A 32 4.18 7.29 8.29
N ARG A 33 3.28 7.30 9.28
CA ARG A 33 3.15 8.43 10.22
C ARG A 33 4.36 8.59 11.12
N GLU A 34 4.93 7.49 11.62
CA GLU A 34 6.16 7.52 12.42
C GLU A 34 7.34 8.09 11.62
N ALA A 35 7.37 7.83 10.31
CA ALA A 35 8.35 8.41 9.38
C ALA A 35 8.03 9.85 8.94
N GLY A 36 6.96 10.46 9.45
CA GLY A 36 6.53 11.83 9.09
C GLY A 36 5.75 11.93 7.78
N GLY A 37 5.39 10.79 7.18
CA GLY A 37 4.50 10.69 6.02
C GLY A 37 3.04 10.44 6.42
N LYS A 38 2.17 10.25 5.44
CA LYS A 38 0.75 9.96 5.67
C LYS A 38 0.19 9.15 4.52
N LEU A 39 -0.48 8.03 4.80
CA LEU A 39 -1.25 7.35 3.76
C LEU A 39 -2.43 8.24 3.33
N ILE A 40 -2.41 8.69 2.07
CA ILE A 40 -3.46 9.50 1.44
C ILE A 40 -4.50 8.60 0.79
N GLY A 41 -4.07 7.50 0.15
CA GLY A 41 -4.98 6.58 -0.52
C GLY A 41 -4.35 5.24 -0.86
N PHE A 42 -5.19 4.21 -0.86
CA PHE A 42 -4.86 2.84 -1.26
C PHE A 42 -5.94 2.34 -2.21
N TYR A 43 -5.55 1.90 -3.40
CA TYR A 43 -6.48 1.48 -4.45
C TYR A 43 -6.03 0.16 -5.05
N LEU A 44 -6.98 -0.77 -5.21
CA LEU A 44 -6.80 -1.91 -6.09
C LEU A 44 -7.05 -1.44 -7.52
N VAL A 45 -6.19 -1.85 -8.44
CA VAL A 45 -6.31 -1.47 -9.85
C VAL A 45 -6.34 -2.70 -10.73
N MET A 46 -7.01 -2.58 -11.87
CA MET A 46 -6.94 -3.58 -12.94
C MET A 46 -5.83 -3.18 -13.90
N GLY A 47 -5.04 -4.15 -14.38
CA GLY A 47 -3.99 -3.92 -15.38
C GLY A 47 -2.62 -4.44 -14.92
N GLN A 48 -1.57 -3.68 -15.21
CA GLN A 48 -0.18 -4.08 -14.98
C GLN A 48 0.21 -4.19 -13.51
N TYR A 49 -0.45 -3.45 -12.63
CA TYR A 49 -0.17 -3.39 -11.19
C TYR A 49 -1.34 -3.93 -10.39
N ASP A 50 -1.06 -4.36 -9.17
CA ASP A 50 -2.09 -4.82 -8.24
C ASP A 50 -2.62 -3.67 -7.40
N TYR A 51 -1.74 -2.77 -6.94
CA TYR A 51 -2.11 -1.62 -6.12
C TYR A 51 -1.49 -0.30 -6.58
N ILE A 52 -2.18 0.78 -6.22
CA ILE A 52 -1.63 2.13 -6.16
C ILE A 52 -1.70 2.61 -4.70
N ILE A 53 -0.57 3.13 -4.19
CA ILE A 53 -0.45 3.73 -2.86
C ILE A 53 -0.04 5.19 -3.02
N ILE A 54 -0.75 6.10 -2.37
CA ILE A 54 -0.47 7.54 -2.35
C ILE A 54 -0.05 7.93 -0.94
N THR A 55 1.15 8.49 -0.78
CA THR A 55 1.74 8.90 0.51
C THR A 55 2.29 10.32 0.46
#